data_AF-A0A148NBT7-F1
#
_entry.id   AF-A0A148NBT7-F1
#
_cell.length_a   1.000
_cell.length_b   1.000
_cell.length_c   1.000
_cell.angle_alpha   90.00
_cell.angle_beta   90.00
_cell.angle_gamma   90.00
#
_symmetry.space_group_name_H-M   'P 1'
#
loop_
_entity.id
_entity.type
_entity.pdbx_description
1 polymer ?
#
loop_
_entity_poly.entity_id
_entity_poly.type
_entity_poly.pdbx_seq_one_letter_code
_entity_poly.pdbx_strand_id
1 'polypeptide(L)'
;MTAENVVGILLTEEGWKDLGEALRPYSSQGPIGKYIYCHEVVPNGPYFTFIATPNNATDTNFKVEISIPHRYVKLFVTAHEKRHIGFAEQP
;
A
#
# COMPACT_ATOMS: atom_id res chain seq x y z
N MET A 1 6.09 19.99 12.34
CA MET A 1 6.20 18.57 11.98
C MET A 1 4.81 18.10 11.63
N THR A 2 4.46 18.07 10.34
CA THR A 2 3.20 17.46 9.88
C THR A 2 3.34 15.96 10.06
N ALA A 3 2.41 15.32 10.78
CA ALA A 3 2.38 13.87 10.92
C ALA A 3 2.41 13.25 9.51
N GLU A 4 3.39 12.37 9.25
CA GLU A 4 3.49 11.66 7.98
C GLU A 4 2.27 10.73 7.91
N ASN A 5 1.30 11.07 7.06
CA ASN A 5 0.11 10.25 6.90
C ASN A 5 0.53 8.88 6.37
N VAL A 6 -0.15 7.83 6.82
CA VAL A 6 -0.01 6.50 6.25
C VAL A 6 -1.20 6.22 5.35
N VAL A 7 -0.94 5.55 4.23
CA VAL A 7 -1.97 5.12 3.31
C VAL A 7 -1.98 3.60 3.21
N GLY A 8 -3.14 3.01 3.42
CA GLY A 8 -3.39 1.59 3.18
C GLY A 8 -4.03 1.40 1.82
N ILE A 9 -3.53 0.46 1.03
CA ILE A 9 -4.07 0.10 -0.28
C ILE A 9 -4.52 -1.36 -0.29
N LEU A 10 -5.72 -1.61 -0.82
CA LEU A 10 -6.22 -2.93 -1.18
C LEU A 10 -6.30 -3.07 -2.68
N LEU A 11 -5.83 -4.20 -3.18
CA LEU A 11 -5.99 -4.57 -4.58
C LEU A 11 -7.21 -5.47 -4.78
N THR A 12 -7.70 -5.49 -6.00
CA THR A 12 -8.66 -6.49 -6.48
C THR A 12 -8.00 -7.87 -6.52
N GLU A 13 -8.80 -8.92 -6.63
CA GLU A 13 -8.26 -10.28 -6.79
C GLU A 13 -7.43 -10.41 -8.07
N GLU A 14 -7.89 -9.78 -9.16
CA GLU A 14 -7.13 -9.69 -10.42
C GLU A 14 -5.80 -8.95 -10.22
N GLY A 15 -5.81 -7.84 -9.47
CA GLY A 15 -4.59 -7.10 -9.13
C GLY A 15 -3.57 -7.96 -8.38
N TRP A 16 -4.01 -8.74 -7.40
CA TRP A 16 -3.14 -9.67 -6.68
C TRP A 16 -2.66 -10.84 -7.54
N LYS A 17 -3.50 -11.34 -8.45
CA LYS A 17 -3.14 -12.40 -9.39
C LYS A 17 -2.06 -11.94 -10.36
N ASP A 18 -2.19 -10.74 -10.92
CA ASP A 18 -1.30 -10.26 -11.97
C ASP A 18 -0.01 -9.63 -11.43
N LEU A 19 -0.09 -8.93 -10.29
CA LEU A 19 1.01 -8.11 -9.74
C LEU A 19 1.61 -8.66 -8.45
N GLY A 20 1.02 -9.71 -7.86
CA GLY A 20 1.35 -10.16 -6.51
C GLY A 20 2.81 -10.56 -6.31
N GLU A 21 3.44 -11.19 -7.30
CA GLU A 21 4.86 -11.57 -7.22
C GLU A 21 5.78 -10.34 -7.17
N ALA A 22 5.49 -9.31 -7.98
CA ALA A 22 6.27 -8.07 -7.99
C ALA A 22 6.02 -7.21 -6.73
N LEU A 23 4.80 -7.24 -6.20
CA LEU A 23 4.40 -6.46 -5.02
C LEU A 23 4.67 -7.16 -3.69
N ARG A 24 5.08 -8.44 -3.72
CA ARG A 24 5.38 -9.25 -2.53
C ARG A 24 6.25 -8.54 -1.48
N PRO A 25 7.31 -7.78 -1.83
CA PRO A 25 8.15 -7.09 -0.85
C PRO A 25 7.43 -5.99 -0.06
N TYR A 26 6.31 -5.49 -0.57
CA TYR A 26 5.56 -4.35 -0.01
C TYR A 26 4.22 -4.79 0.61
N SER A 27 3.82 -6.04 0.39
CA SER A 27 2.54 -6.57 0.82
C SER A 27 2.60 -7.17 2.22
N SER A 28 1.54 -6.96 2.98
CA SER A 28 1.25 -7.62 4.25
C SER A 28 -0.03 -8.44 4.13
N GLN A 29 -0.21 -9.40 5.03
CA GLN A 29 -1.40 -10.25 5.11
C GLN A 29 -2.15 -9.97 6.43
N GLY A 30 -3.47 -9.86 6.38
CA GLY A 30 -4.33 -9.73 7.56
C GLY A 30 -5.72 -10.35 7.34
N PRO A 31 -6.67 -10.10 8.27
CA PRO A 31 -8.01 -10.70 8.23
C PRO A 31 -8.82 -10.36 6.96
N ILE A 32 -8.54 -9.21 6.35
CA ILE A 32 -9.21 -8.74 5.13
C ILE A 32 -8.50 -9.18 3.84
N GLY A 33 -7.43 -9.98 3.95
CA GLY A 33 -6.59 -10.39 2.83
C GLY A 33 -5.25 -9.66 2.77
N LYS A 34 -4.67 -9.62 1.57
CA LYS A 34 -3.41 -8.91 1.29
C LYS A 34 -3.63 -7.42 1.11
N TYR A 35 -2.74 -6.62 1.68
CA TYR A 35 -2.77 -5.16 1.63
C TYR A 35 -1.36 -4.56 1.55
N ILE A 36 -1.25 -3.29 1.21
CA ILE A 36 0.02 -2.55 1.15
C ILE A 36 -0.10 -1.31 2.04
N TYR A 37 0.95 -1.01 2.81
CA TYR A 37 1.11 0.31 3.43
C TYR A 37 2.12 1.13 2.63
N CYS A 38 1.82 2.40 2.45
CA CYS A 38 2.67 3.36 1.76
C CYS A 38 2.59 4.73 2.44
N HIS A 39 3.47 5.62 2.03
CA HIS A 39 3.62 6.96 2.61
C HIS A 39 2.80 8.00 1.83
N GLU A 40 2.71 7.81 0.52
CA GLU A 40 2.09 8.77 -0.39
C GLU A 40 1.35 8.05 -1.51
N VAL A 41 0.26 8.65 -1.98
CA VAL A 41 -0.52 8.20 -3.14
C VAL A 41 -0.83 9.37 -4.05
N VAL A 42 -0.66 9.17 -5.35
CA VAL A 42 -1.11 10.06 -6.41
C VAL A 42 -2.19 9.31 -7.21
N PRO A 43 -3.47 9.50 -6.87
CA PRO A 43 -4.56 8.77 -7.53
C PRO A 43 -4.97 9.41 -8.86
N ASN A 44 -4.47 10.61 -9.14
CA ASN A 44 -4.81 11.39 -10.34
C ASN A 44 -3.72 11.17 -11.38
N GLY A 45 -4.00 10.44 -12.44
CA GLY A 45 -3.03 10.15 -13.50
C GLY A 45 -3.43 8.93 -14.33
N PRO A 46 -2.61 8.56 -15.34
CA PRO A 46 -2.84 7.35 -16.13
C PRO A 46 -2.71 6.05 -15.32
N TYR A 47 -2.00 6.12 -14.19
CA TYR A 47 -1.81 5.02 -13.24
C TYR A 47 -2.14 5.48 -11.83
N PHE A 48 -2.44 4.52 -10.95
CA PHE A 48 -2.46 4.73 -9.52
C PHE A 48 -1.04 4.58 -9.01
N THR A 49 -0.44 5.68 -8.58
CA THR A 49 0.97 5.73 -8.17
C THR A 49 1.08 5.88 -6.66
N PHE A 50 2.02 5.17 -6.03
CA PHE A 50 2.25 5.25 -4.60
C PHE A 50 3.72 5.04 -4.23
N ILE A 51 4.14 5.61 -3.10
CA ILE A 51 5.52 5.53 -2.60
C ILE A 51 5.59 4.58 -1.39
N ALA A 52 6.28 3.45 -1.55
CA ALA A 52 6.38 2.43 -0.51
C ALA A 52 7.84 2.07 -0.17
N THR A 53 8.02 1.52 1.02
CA THR A 53 9.28 0.92 1.48
C THR A 53 9.06 -0.59 1.60
N PRO A 54 9.99 -1.44 1.12
CA PRO A 54 9.88 -2.88 1.32
C PRO A 54 9.80 -3.22 2.81
N ASN A 55 8.97 -4.20 3.18
CA ASN A 55 8.77 -4.61 4.57
C ASN A 55 10.07 -5.08 5.26
N ASN A 56 11.03 -5.59 4.48
CA ASN A 56 12.32 -6.08 4.98
C ASN A 56 13.49 -5.10 4.75
N ALA A 57 13.20 -3.84 4.42
CA ALA A 57 14.26 -2.85 4.23
C ALA A 57 14.96 -2.57 5.56
N THR A 58 16.29 -2.73 5.60
CA THR A 58 17.15 -2.32 6.72
C THR A 58 17.35 -0.81 6.74
N ASP A 59 17.29 -0.16 5.58
CA ASP A 59 17.32 1.28 5.43
C ASP A 59 15.91 1.81 5.12
N THR A 60 15.30 2.46 6.11
CA THR A 60 13.98 3.10 5.97
C THR A 60 13.98 4.29 5.01
N ASN A 61 15.15 4.80 4.62
CA ASN A 61 15.26 5.86 3.61
C ASN A 61 15.10 5.33 2.19
N PHE A 62 15.13 4.01 1.99
CA PHE A 62 14.85 3.42 0.69
C PHE A 62 13.33 3.49 0.40
N LYS A 63 12.97 4.37 -0.55
CA LYS A 63 11.61 4.55 -1.04
C LYS A 63 11.55 4.18 -2.52
N VAL A 64 10.49 3.48 -2.93
CA VAL A 64 10.23 3.10 -4.33
C VAL A 64 8.90 3.68 -4.77
N GLU A 65 8.91 4.28 -5.95
CA GLU A 65 7.69 4.67 -6.65
C GLU A 65 7.12 3.48 -7.43
N ILE A 66 5.85 3.17 -7.19
CA ILE A 66 5.14 2.04 -7.80
C ILE A 66 3.90 2.59 -8.50
N SER A 67 3.76 2.29 -9.79
CA SER A 67 2.62 2.71 -10.62
C SER A 67 1.88 1.49 -11.16
N ILE A 68 0.57 1.38 -10.87
CA ILE A 68 -0.27 0.25 -11.29
C ILE A 68 -1.55 0.74 -11.99
N PRO A 69 -2.16 -0.05 -12.89
CA PRO A 69 -3.46 0.28 -13.46
C PRO A 69 -4.54 0.49 -12.39
N HIS A 70 -5.33 1.56 -12.53
CA HIS A 70 -6.41 1.90 -11.59
C HIS A 70 -7.39 0.75 -11.34
N ARG A 71 -7.68 -0.06 -12.37
CA ARG A 71 -8.59 -1.22 -12.28
C ARG A 71 -8.18 -2.26 -11.23
N TYR A 72 -6.92 -2.25 -10.81
CA TYR A 72 -6.41 -3.17 -9.80
C TYR A 72 -6.58 -2.67 -8.37
N VAL A 73 -6.92 -1.39 -8.16
CA VAL A 73 -7.13 -0.84 -6.83
C VAL A 73 -8.59 -0.99 -6.42
N LYS A 74 -8.83 -1.69 -5.31
CA LYS A 74 -10.16 -1.89 -4.73
C LYS A 74 -10.53 -0.77 -3.76
N LEU A 75 -9.55 -0.31 -2.96
CA LEU A 75 -9.73 0.70 -1.92
C LEU A 75 -8.38 1.30 -1.55
N PHE A 76 -8.32 2.60 -1.24
CA PHE A 76 -7.23 3.15 -0.45
C PHE A 76 -7.78 4.01 0.70
N VAL A 77 -7.08 4.03 1.83
CA VAL A 77 -7.48 4.76 3.04
C VAL A 77 -6.29 5.53 3.57
N THR A 78 -6.45 6.83 3.83
CA THR A 78 -5.41 7.68 4.43
C THR A 78 -5.74 7.93 5.90
N ALA A 79 -4.76 7.80 6.78
CA ALA A 79 -4.90 8.09 8.20
C ALA A 79 -3.58 8.62 8.79
N HIS A 80 -3.63 9.17 10.00
CA HIS A 80 -2.42 9.60 10.71
C HIS A 80 -1.56 8.44 11.23
N GLU A 81 -2.15 7.26 11.45
CA GLU A 81 -1.44 6.10 12.01
C GLU A 81 -2.04 4.78 11.50
N LYS A 82 -1.21 3.73 11.39
CA LYS A 82 -1.60 2.42 10.82
C LYS A 82 -2.79 1.79 11.55
N ARG A 83 -2.87 1.93 12.88
CA ARG A 83 -3.97 1.36 13.67
C ARG A 83 -5.36 1.89 13.30
N HIS A 84 -5.43 3.07 12.68
CA HIS A 84 -6.70 3.64 12.22
C HIS A 84 -7.13 3.10 10.85
N ILE A 85 -6.27 2.33 10.18
CA ILE A 85 -6.59 1.62 8.95
C ILE A 85 -6.97 0.19 9.33
N GLY A 86 -8.24 -0.18 9.17
CA GLY A 86 -8.82 -1.46 9.61
C GLY A 86 -8.36 -2.70 8.82
N PHE A 87 -7.10 -2.76 8.40
CA PHE A 87 -6.55 -3.82 7.55
C PHE A 87 -5.81 -4.90 8.33
N ALA A 88 -5.17 -4.53 9.44
CA ALA A 88 -4.54 -5.44 10.37
C ALA A 88 -5.50 -5.77 11.51
N GLU A 89 -5.26 -6.90 12.20
CA GLU A 89 -5.88 -7.13 13.51
C GLU A 89 -5.49 -5.96 14.42
N GLN A 90 -6.49 -5.30 14.99
CA GLN A 90 -6.24 -4.32 16.04
C GLN A 90 -5.85 -5.09 17.31
N PRO A 91 -4.78 -4.69 18.01
CA PRO A 91 -4.44 -5.27 19.31
C PRO A 91 -5.54 -5.02 20.35
#